data_AF-A0A151E6I6-F1
#
_entry.id   AF-A0A151E6I6-F1
#
_cell.length_a   1.000
_cell.length_b   1.000
_cell.length_c   1.000
_cell.angle_alpha   90.00
_cell.angle_beta   90.00
_cell.angle_gamma   90.00
#
_symmetry.space_group_name_H-M   'P 1'
#
loop_
_entity.id
_entity.type
_entity.pdbx_description
1 polymer ?
#
loop_
_entity_poly.entity_id
_entity_poly.type
_entity_poly.pdbx_seq_one_letter_code
_entity_poly.pdbx_strand_id
1 'polypeptide(L)' 'MKLLQTFKTLTHLLLLIVIIIFIITGLGITHYQIIELLTSGVLSKLTSYQIHSNLLIPFIVLLILHIVFTFRKKFFKE' A
#
# COMPACT_ATOMS: atom_id res chain seq x y z
N MET A 1 -7.72 -18.59 -18.37
CA MET A 1 -7.59 -18.72 -16.90
C MET A 1 -6.28 -18.17 -16.31
N LYS A 2 -5.13 -18.25 -16.99
CA LYS A 2 -3.84 -17.71 -16.46
C LYS A 2 -3.84 -16.19 -16.21
N LEU A 3 -4.46 -15.39 -17.09
CA LEU A 3 -4.45 -13.93 -17.01
C LEU A 3 -5.07 -13.38 -15.70
N LEU A 4 -6.27 -13.85 -15.33
CA LEU A 4 -6.96 -13.46 -14.09
C LEU A 4 -6.15 -13.83 -12.84
N GLN A 5 -5.44 -14.95 -12.89
CA GLN A 5 -4.62 -15.42 -11.79
C GLN A 5 -3.35 -14.56 -11.62
N THR A 6 -2.75 -14.13 -12.74
CA THR A 6 -1.66 -13.14 -12.74
C THR A 6 -2.12 -11.79 -12.18
N PHE A 7 -3.28 -11.26 -12.61
CA PHE A 7 -3.82 -10.00 -12.08
C PHE A 7 -4.08 -10.06 -10.58
N LYS A 8 -4.56 -11.20 -10.07
CA LYS A 8 -4.75 -11.42 -8.64
C LYS A 8 -3.41 -11.35 -7.91
N THR A 9 -2.41 -12.14 -8.31
CA THR A 9 -1.09 -12.14 -7.68
C THR A 9 -0.43 -10.76 -7.72
N LEU A 10 -0.56 -10.06 -8.85
CA LEU A 10 -0.06 -8.70 -8.99
C LEU A 10 -0.75 -7.74 -8.02
N THR A 11 -2.08 -7.79 -7.90
CA THR A 11 -2.84 -6.95 -6.96
C THR A 11 -2.41 -7.20 -5.52
N HIS A 12 -2.20 -8.46 -5.12
CA HIS A 12 -1.69 -8.79 -3.78
C HIS A 12 -0.30 -8.21 -3.53
N LEU A 13 0.62 -8.36 -4.49
CA LEU A 13 1.99 -7.90 -4.35
C LEU A 13 2.08 -6.36 -4.35
N LEU A 14 1.31 -5.70 -5.22
CA LEU A 14 1.22 -4.25 -5.28
C LEU A 14 0.62 -3.68 -3.99
N LEU A 15 -0.45 -4.29 -3.49
CA LEU A 15 -1.09 -3.88 -2.23
C LEU A 15 -0.11 -4.05 -1.05
N LEU A 16 0.66 -5.13 -1.01
CA LEU A 16 1.68 -5.34 0.02
C LEU A 16 2.74 -4.24 0.01
N ILE A 17 3.28 -3.91 -1.18
CA ILE A 17 4.26 -2.83 -1.33
C ILE A 17 3.67 -1.49 -0.86
N VAL A 18 2.45 -1.17 -1.29
CA VAL A 18 1.78 0.08 -0.92
C VAL A 18 1.53 0.15 0.59
N ILE A 19 1.13 -0.95 1.23
CA ILE A 19 0.98 -1.02 2.69
C ILE A 19 2.29 -0.70 3.40
N ILE A 20 3.40 -1.31 2.97
CA ILE A 20 4.71 -1.09 3.58
C ILE A 20 5.10 0.39 3.48
N ILE A 21 4.97 0.99 2.29
CA ILE A 21 5.30 2.41 2.08
C ILE A 21 4.34 3.31 2.89
N PHE A 22 3.05 2.98 2.96
CA PHE A 22 2.07 3.73 3.72
C PHE A 22 2.38 3.72 5.23
N ILE A 23 2.82 2.58 5.77
CA ILE A 23 3.25 2.47 7.17
C ILE A 23 4.52 3.28 7.41
N ILE A 24 5.55 3.11 6.58
CA ILE A 24 6.83 3.82 6.74
C ILE A 24 6.62 5.34 6.68
N THR A 25 5.79 5.81 5.76
CA THR A 25 5.46 7.24 5.65
C THR A 25 4.59 7.73 6.81
N GLY A 26 3.67 6.92 7.33
CA GLY A 26 2.93 7.22 8.56
C GLY A 26 3.83 7.34 9.79
N LEU A 27 4.84 6.48 9.89
CA LEU A 27 5.90 6.58 10.90
C LEU A 27 6.76 7.82 10.68
N GLY A 28 7.07 8.18 9.43
CA GLY A 28 7.76 9.42 9.09
C GLY A 28 6.99 10.70 9.45
N ILE A 29 5.65 10.65 9.54
CA ILE A 29 4.83 11.78 10.02
C ILE A 29 4.81 11.84 11.55
N THR A 30 4.58 10.70 12.20
CA THR A 30 4.38 10.61 13.66
C THR A 30 5.70 10.66 14.45
N HIS A 31 6.74 10.01 13.94
CA HIS A 31 8.06 9.86 14.55
C HIS A 31 9.16 10.41 13.63
N TYR A 32 8.91 11.59 13.06
CA TYR A 32 9.80 12.20 12.05
C TYR A 32 11.25 12.32 12.53
N GLN A 33 11.51 12.63 13.80
CA GLN A 33 12.88 12.76 14.33
C GLN A 33 13.72 11.48 14.17
N ILE A 34 13.11 10.30 14.34
CA ILE A 34 13.79 9.01 14.23
C ILE A 34 13.92 8.62 12.76
N ILE A 35 12.83 8.74 12.00
CA ILE A 35 12.76 8.34 10.60
C ILE A 35 13.62 9.24 9.71
N GLU A 36 13.64 10.55 9.97
CA GLU A 36 14.46 11.51 9.25
C GLU A 36 15.94 11.25 9.51
N LEU A 37 16.34 10.90 10.73
CA LEU A 37 17.72 10.47 11.04
C LEU A 37 18.08 9.17 10.31
N LEU A 38 17.22 8.14 10.37
CA LEU A 38 17.45 6.85 9.72
C LEU A 38 17.52 6.95 8.20
N THR A 39 16.78 7.89 7.60
CA THR A 39 16.74 8.12 6.16
C THR A 39 17.70 9.23 5.73
N SER A 40 18.58 9.71 6.62
CA SER A 40 19.53 10.80 6.35
C SER A 40 18.87 12.05 5.75
N GLY A 41 17.65 12.37 6.18
CA GLY A 41 16.87 13.53 5.73
C GLY A 41 16.01 13.30 4.49
N VAL A 42 16.09 12.13 3.83
CA VAL A 42 15.29 11.83 2.63
C VAL A 42 13.80 11.81 2.95
N LEU A 43 13.43 11.21 4.09
CA LEU A 43 12.06 11.08 4.54
C LEU A 43 11.79 12.03 5.70
N SER A 44 11.82 13.34 5.40
CA SER A 44 11.40 14.39 6.34
C SER A 44 9.90 14.32 6.62
N LYS A 45 9.45 15.04 7.65
CA LYS A 45 8.01 15.10 7.99
C LYS A 45 7.15 15.56 6.81
N LEU A 46 7.62 16.56 6.06
CA LEU A 46 6.88 17.12 4.92
C LEU A 46 6.79 16.13 3.77
N THR A 47 7.91 15.51 3.38
CA THR A 47 7.93 14.52 2.29
C THR A 47 7.13 13.28 2.67
N SER A 48 7.23 12.81 3.93
CA SER A 48 6.40 11.75 4.48
C SER A 48 4.91 12.05 4.34
N TYR A 49 4.50 13.26 4.73
CA TYR A 49 3.11 13.69 4.62
C TYR A 49 2.62 13.71 3.16
N GLN A 50 3.39 14.32 2.25
CA GLN A 50 3.04 14.37 0.83
C GLN A 50 2.90 12.97 0.22
N ILE A 51 3.86 12.08 0.48
CA ILE A 51 3.83 10.71 -0.04
C ILE A 51 2.63 9.96 0.57
N HIS A 52 2.43 10.05 1.89
CA HIS A 52 1.33 9.36 2.58
C HIS A 52 -0.04 9.81 2.08
N SER A 53 -0.27 11.11 1.96
CA SER A 53 -1.51 11.68 1.44
C SER A 53 -1.77 11.26 -0.01
N ASN A 54 -0.74 11.27 -0.86
CA ASN A 54 -0.87 10.82 -2.25
C ASN A 54 -1.09 9.32 -2.38
N LEU A 55 -0.54 8.50 -1.46
CA LEU A 55 -0.71 7.05 -1.44
C LEU A 55 -2.09 6.59 -0.97
N LEU A 56 -2.85 7.45 -0.28
CA LEU A 56 -4.16 7.09 0.25
C LEU A 56 -5.12 6.63 -0.85
N ILE A 57 -5.21 7.37 -1.96
CA ILE A 57 -6.07 7.01 -3.09
C ILE A 57 -5.65 5.67 -3.73
N PRO A 58 -4.38 5.48 -4.16
CA PRO A 58 -3.89 4.19 -4.65
C PRO A 58 -4.13 3.03 -3.69
N PHE A 59 -3.93 3.26 -2.38
CA PHE A 59 -4.13 2.25 -1.35
C PHE A 59 -5.60 1.78 -1.31
N ILE A 60 -6.55 2.73 -1.25
CA ILE A 60 -7.99 2.40 -1.23
C ILE A 60 -8.39 1.64 -2.50
N VAL A 61 -7.95 2.09 -3.67
CA VAL A 61 -8.28 1.43 -4.95
C VAL A 61 -7.77 -0.01 -4.98
N LEU A 62 -6.52 -0.24 -4.58
CA LEU A 62 -5.95 -1.58 -4.54
C LEU A 62 -6.61 -2.48 -3.50
N LEU A 63 -6.98 -1.92 -2.35
CA LEU A 63 -7.69 -2.65 -1.30
C LEU A 63 -9.06 -3.13 -1.79
N ILE A 64 -9.84 -2.24 -2.44
CA ILE A 64 -11.12 -2.61 -3.05
C ILE A 64 -10.92 -3.71 -4.09
N LEU A 65 -9.93 -3.56 -4.98
CA LEU A 65 -9.65 -4.53 -6.02
C LEU A 65 -9.28 -5.91 -5.43
N HIS A 66 -8.46 -5.92 -4.37
CA HIS A 66 -8.11 -7.12 -3.63
C HIS A 66 -9.33 -7.80 -2.99
N ILE A 67 -10.22 -7.03 -2.36
CA ILE A 67 -11.45 -7.55 -1.76
C ILE A 67 -12.34 -8.18 -2.84
N VAL A 68 -12.58 -7.49 -3.95
CA VAL A 68 -13.39 -7.99 -5.07
C VAL A 68 -12.83 -9.32 -5.61
N PHE A 69 -11.52 -9.41 -5.86
CA PHE A 69 -10.90 -10.65 -6.32
C PHE A 69 -10.90 -11.78 -5.28
N THR A 70 -10.89 -11.44 -4.00
CA THR A 70 -10.91 -12.42 -2.91
C THR A 70 -12.32 -12.97 -2.68
N PHE A 71 -13.32 -12.09 -2.59
CA PHE A 71 -14.72 -12.48 -2.36
C PHE A 71 -15.34 -13.20 -3.57
N ARG A 72 -15.03 -12.78 -4.80
CA ARG A 72 -15.49 -13.48 -6.02
C ARG A 72 -15.05 -14.95 -6.07
N LYS A 73 -13.88 -15.29 -5.50
CA LYS A 73 -13.40 -16.68 -5.43
C LYS A 73 -14.18 -17.51 -4.41
N LYS A 74 -14.75 -16.90 -3.37
CA LYS A 74 -15.51 -17.58 -2.32
C LYS A 74 -16.94 -17.89 -2.77
N PHE A 75 -17.54 -17.04 -3.61
CA PHE A 75 -18.94 -17.20 -4.04
C PHE A 75 -19.17 -18.20 -5.19
N PHE A 76 -18.15 -18.50 -6.01
CA PHE A 76 -18.23 -19.47 -7.13
C PHE A 76 -17.66 -20.86 -6.80
N LYS A 77 -17.45 -21.14 -5.51
CA LYS A 77 -16.88 -22.42 -5.04
C LYS A 77 -17.84 -23.21 -4.13
N GLU A 78 -19.09 -22.79 -4.10
CA GLU A 78 -20.25 -23.56 -3.61
C GLU A 78 -21.09 -23.96 -4.83
#